data_AF-A0A9D0IE23-F1
#
_entry.id   AF-A0A9D0IE23-F1
#
_cell.length_a   1.000
_cell.length_b   1.000
_cell.length_c   1.000
_cell.angle_alpha   90.00
_cell.angle_beta   90.00
_cell.angle_gamma   90.00
#
_symmetry.space_group_name_H-M   'P 1'
#
loop_
_entity.id
_entity.type
_entity.pdbx_description
1 polymer ?
#
loop_
_entity_poly.entity_id
_entity_poly.type
_entity_poly.pdbx_seq_one_letter_code
_entity_poly.pdbx_strand_id
1 'polypeptide(L)'
;MQFHRSLTTETRRPRSFHPFCCAPTPIGYNGRTGHRTVSSITNSANWANDSNAFIQVLAKMNTKKRPVRPSLYDLDLPALQSLLEGWGEPSYRARQLWEWLYLHLADDFDRMTNLPRSLRERLAAETAIGAPKAIATQRSSDGQTRKDLLRLADGETVEVVLMRYERRRTVCVSTQVGCPIGCVFCATGQAGFRRNLTAGEIVAQVLYFARVLRAEGERVTNVVLMGMGEPLLNYDASLAAVRRLIDPTGFRLGQRHITLSTVGIVPGIDRLSREKGIGTPVEGPAGVPVG
;
A
#
# COMPACT_ATOMS: atom_id res chain seq x y z
N MET A 1 30.97 53.47 -23.22
CA MET A 1 30.91 53.07 -21.79
C MET A 1 31.19 51.59 -21.71
N GLN A 2 32.34 51.24 -21.15
CA GLN A 2 32.87 49.88 -21.04
C GLN A 2 32.16 49.09 -19.93
N PHE A 3 31.97 47.80 -20.21
CA PHE A 3 31.60 46.77 -19.25
C PHE A 3 32.73 46.54 -18.22
N HIS A 4 32.40 46.45 -16.94
CA HIS A 4 33.21 45.69 -15.98
C HIS A 4 32.32 44.96 -14.96
N ARG A 5 32.61 43.66 -14.82
CA ARG A 5 32.01 42.67 -13.91
C ARG A 5 32.31 42.98 -12.43
N SER A 6 31.43 42.57 -11.54
CA SER A 6 31.82 41.96 -10.26
C SER A 6 31.02 40.67 -10.02
N LEU A 7 31.76 39.57 -9.91
CA LEU A 7 31.29 38.24 -9.55
C LEU A 7 31.26 38.16 -8.02
N THR A 8 30.14 37.72 -7.43
CA THR A 8 30.15 37.07 -6.12
C THR A 8 29.37 35.76 -6.23
N THR A 9 30.12 34.67 -6.26
CA THR A 9 29.64 33.29 -6.22
C THR A 9 29.42 32.88 -4.78
N GLU A 10 28.17 32.89 -4.32
CA GLU A 10 27.79 32.27 -3.05
C GLU A 10 27.43 30.80 -3.31
N THR A 11 28.40 29.91 -3.11
CA THR A 11 28.24 28.46 -3.18
C THR A 11 27.52 27.96 -1.92
N ARG A 12 26.19 27.96 -1.93
CA ARG A 12 25.41 27.19 -0.94
C ARG A 12 25.56 25.71 -1.21
N ARG A 13 26.33 25.01 -0.36
CA ARG A 13 26.39 23.55 -0.30
C ARG A 13 24.97 22.98 -0.11
N PRO A 14 24.55 21.96 -0.88
CA PRO A 14 23.29 21.27 -0.59
C PRO A 14 23.41 20.52 0.74
N ARG A 15 22.43 20.72 1.63
CA ARG A 15 22.29 19.91 2.84
C ARG A 15 22.08 18.46 2.42
N SER A 16 22.86 17.56 3.00
CA SER A 16 22.83 16.12 2.79
C SER A 16 21.41 15.56 2.95
N PHE A 17 20.84 15.07 1.85
CA PHE A 17 19.67 14.19 1.86
C PHE A 17 20.06 12.88 2.54
N HIS A 18 19.51 12.58 3.72
CA HIS A 18 19.43 11.20 4.21
C HIS A 18 18.17 10.57 3.62
N PRO A 19 18.25 9.47 2.84
CA PRO A 19 17.10 8.87 2.20
C PRO A 19 16.34 8.02 3.23
N PHE A 20 15.51 8.66 4.04
CA PHE A 20 14.68 7.99 5.04
C PHE A 20 13.69 6.99 4.40
N CYS A 21 13.37 7.15 3.10
CA CYS A 21 12.53 6.23 2.34
C CYS A 21 13.11 4.81 2.22
N CYS A 22 14.44 4.64 2.28
CA CYS A 22 15.11 3.35 2.05
C CYS A 22 15.81 2.81 3.30
N ALA A 23 15.76 3.51 4.43
CA ALA A 23 16.38 3.05 5.66
C ALA A 23 15.58 1.85 6.20
N PRO A 24 16.18 0.66 6.37
CA PRO A 24 15.48 -0.52 6.83
C PRO A 24 14.90 -0.29 8.23
N THR A 25 13.67 -0.75 8.47
CA THR A 25 13.15 -0.89 9.83
C THR A 25 13.99 -1.97 10.53
N PRO A 26 14.70 -1.71 11.65
CA PRO A 26 15.41 -2.76 12.36
C PRO A 26 14.38 -3.71 12.97
N ILE A 27 14.11 -4.81 12.27
CA ILE A 27 13.38 -5.96 12.81
C ILE A 27 14.45 -6.89 13.34
N GLY A 28 14.54 -7.00 14.67
CA GLY A 28 15.44 -7.95 15.33
C GLY A 28 15.09 -9.39 14.96
N TYR A 29 15.81 -9.96 14.00
CA TYR A 29 15.84 -11.40 13.76
C TYR A 29 16.72 -12.03 14.83
N ASN A 30 16.10 -12.60 15.87
CA ASN A 30 16.82 -13.23 16.96
C ASN A 30 17.22 -14.67 16.55
N GLY A 31 18.27 -14.80 15.74
CA GLY A 31 18.90 -16.08 15.40
C GLY A 31 19.99 -16.41 16.40
N ARG A 32 19.65 -17.05 17.53
CA ARG A 32 20.65 -17.66 18.43
C ARG A 32 20.90 -19.11 18.00
N THR A 33 22.00 -19.35 17.29
CA THR A 33 22.58 -20.69 17.11
C THR A 33 23.49 -21.01 18.30
N GLY A 34 22.93 -21.66 19.32
CA GLY A 34 23.70 -22.25 20.41
C GLY A 34 24.01 -23.71 20.12
N HIS A 35 25.24 -24.01 19.71
CA HIS A 35 25.77 -25.38 19.73
C HIS A 35 25.91 -25.85 21.19
N ARG A 36 25.22 -26.93 21.57
CA ARG A 36 25.61 -27.78 22.69
C ARG A 36 25.62 -29.23 22.24
N THR A 37 26.78 -29.84 22.43
CA THR A 37 27.09 -31.26 22.38
C THR A 37 26.14 -32.05 23.30
N VAL A 38 25.54 -33.11 22.77
CA VAL A 38 24.77 -34.08 23.55
C VAL A 38 25.69 -35.26 23.85
N SER A 39 26.09 -35.38 25.11
CA SER A 39 26.72 -36.59 25.65
C SER A 39 25.62 -37.57 26.04
N SER A 40 25.86 -38.84 25.69
CA SER A 40 25.01 -40.00 25.96
C SER A 40 24.80 -40.25 27.45
N ILE A 41 23.53 -40.41 27.87
CA ILE A 41 23.15 -41.19 29.04
C ILE A 41 21.91 -42.00 28.68
N THR A 42 22.10 -43.32 28.65
CA THR A 42 21.08 -44.35 28.69
C THR A 42 20.41 -44.36 30.08
N ASN A 43 19.08 -44.33 30.13
CA ASN A 43 18.35 -45.35 30.88
C ASN A 43 16.84 -45.36 30.57
N SER A 44 16.36 -46.58 30.46
CA SER A 44 15.00 -47.06 30.26
C SER A 44 14.06 -46.74 31.43
N ALA A 45 12.86 -46.24 31.16
CA ALA A 45 11.66 -46.49 31.97
C ALA A 45 10.39 -46.07 31.22
N ASN A 46 9.42 -46.99 31.20
CA ASN A 46 8.12 -46.94 30.54
C ASN A 46 7.27 -45.70 30.90
N TRP A 47 6.92 -44.89 29.90
CA TRP A 47 5.78 -43.94 29.92
C TRP A 47 5.08 -43.88 28.54
N ALA A 48 4.94 -45.02 27.87
CA ALA A 48 4.19 -45.14 26.63
C ALA A 48 2.72 -45.48 26.93
N ASN A 49 1.91 -44.45 27.23
CA ASN A 49 0.47 -44.41 26.98
C ASN A 49 -0.15 -43.13 27.58
N ASP A 50 0.13 -41.97 26.97
CA ASP A 50 -0.82 -40.84 26.99
C ASP A 50 -0.48 -39.68 26.02
N SER A 51 0.53 -39.85 25.16
CA SER A 51 0.93 -38.78 24.22
C SER A 51 0.04 -38.71 22.97
N ASN A 52 -0.78 -39.73 22.68
CA ASN A 52 -1.55 -39.79 21.43
C ASN A 52 -2.84 -38.97 21.47
N ALA A 53 -3.45 -38.75 22.64
CA ALA A 53 -4.65 -37.91 22.75
C ALA A 53 -4.32 -36.41 22.60
N PHE A 54 -3.19 -35.97 23.16
CA PHE A 54 -2.76 -34.58 23.09
C PHE A 54 -2.23 -34.18 21.70
N ILE A 55 -1.48 -35.08 21.04
CA ILE A 55 -1.00 -34.88 19.67
C ILE A 55 -2.17 -34.84 18.68
N GLN A 56 -3.23 -35.64 18.89
CA GLN A 56 -4.43 -35.57 18.05
C GLN A 56 -5.28 -34.31 18.28
N VAL A 57 -5.30 -33.75 19.49
CA VAL A 57 -5.95 -32.44 19.74
C VAL A 57 -5.19 -31.31 19.05
N LEU A 58 -3.86 -31.33 19.07
CA LEU A 58 -3.03 -30.36 18.36
C LEU A 58 -3.10 -30.51 16.83
N ALA A 59 -3.20 -31.74 16.31
CA ALA A 59 -3.41 -32.01 14.88
C ALA A 59 -4.84 -31.67 14.41
N LYS A 60 -5.83 -31.63 15.32
CA LYS A 60 -7.20 -31.17 15.04
C LYS A 60 -7.38 -29.65 15.16
N MET A 61 -6.39 -28.91 15.66
CA MET A 61 -6.25 -27.47 15.40
C MET A 61 -5.68 -27.25 13.99
N ASN A 62 -6.28 -27.94 13.02
CA ASN A 62 -6.15 -27.65 11.62
C ASN A 62 -6.66 -26.21 11.44
N THR A 63 -5.72 -25.27 11.36
CA THR A 63 -5.97 -23.88 11.00
C THR A 63 -6.60 -23.90 9.63
N LYS A 64 -7.94 -24.01 9.55
CA LYS A 64 -8.70 -23.72 8.35
C LYS A 64 -8.29 -22.30 7.98
N LYS A 65 -7.38 -22.17 7.01
CA LYS A 65 -6.97 -20.90 6.43
C LYS A 65 -8.26 -20.32 5.84
N ARG A 66 -8.92 -19.47 6.63
CA ARG A 66 -10.22 -18.90 6.28
C ARG A 66 -10.05 -18.26 4.90
N PRO A 67 -10.91 -18.58 3.92
CA PRO A 67 -10.75 -18.03 2.57
C PRO A 67 -10.63 -16.52 2.68
N VAL A 68 -9.59 -15.96 2.05
CA VAL A 68 -9.34 -14.53 2.07
C VAL A 68 -10.49 -13.88 1.30
N ARG A 69 -11.32 -13.12 2.02
CA ARG A 69 -12.43 -12.38 1.42
C ARG A 69 -11.85 -11.34 0.46
N PRO A 70 -12.41 -11.16 -0.75
CA PRO A 70 -11.93 -10.17 -1.69
C PRO A 70 -12.00 -8.77 -1.07
N SER A 71 -10.94 -7.99 -1.28
CA SER A 71 -10.92 -6.60 -0.85
C SER A 71 -11.78 -5.76 -1.78
N LEU A 72 -12.65 -4.92 -1.22
CA LEU A 72 -13.43 -3.97 -2.02
C LEU A 72 -12.54 -2.94 -2.75
N TYR A 73 -11.32 -2.71 -2.27
CA TYR A 73 -10.37 -1.83 -2.96
C TYR A 73 -9.79 -2.45 -4.24
N ASP A 74 -9.90 -3.77 -4.43
CA ASP A 74 -9.51 -4.44 -5.68
C ASP A 74 -10.56 -4.27 -6.79
N LEU A 75 -11.77 -3.87 -6.44
CA LEU A 75 -12.85 -3.64 -7.39
C LEU A 75 -12.82 -2.18 -7.84
N ASP A 76 -12.94 -1.93 -9.14
CA ASP A 76 -13.27 -0.59 -9.65
C ASP A 76 -14.78 -0.36 -9.56
N LEU A 77 -15.24 0.84 -9.89
CA LEU A 77 -16.66 1.18 -9.79
C LEU A 77 -17.56 0.27 -10.66
N PRO A 78 -17.21 -0.04 -11.94
CA PRO A 78 -17.95 -1.02 -12.72
C PRO A 78 -18.00 -2.41 -12.08
N ALA A 79 -16.89 -2.93 -11.55
CA ALA A 79 -16.87 -4.22 -10.89
C ALA A 79 -17.71 -4.24 -9.61
N LEU A 80 -17.73 -3.15 -8.83
CA LEU A 80 -18.64 -3.01 -7.68
C LEU A 80 -20.10 -2.98 -8.12
N GLN A 81 -20.41 -2.33 -9.24
CA GLN A 81 -21.75 -2.32 -9.81
C GLN A 81 -22.19 -3.73 -10.19
N SER A 82 -21.37 -4.47 -10.93
CA SER A 82 -21.68 -5.87 -11.28
C SER A 82 -21.82 -6.78 -10.07
N LEU A 83 -20.99 -6.59 -9.04
CA LEU A 83 -21.10 -7.36 -7.79
C LEU A 83 -22.45 -7.13 -7.10
N LEU A 84 -22.84 -5.86 -6.95
CA LEU A 84 -24.07 -5.50 -6.26
C LEU A 84 -25.32 -5.84 -7.08
N GLU A 85 -25.29 -5.68 -8.40
CA GLU A 85 -26.36 -6.13 -9.30
C GLU A 85 -26.54 -7.65 -9.23
N GLY A 86 -25.44 -8.42 -9.16
CA GLY A 86 -25.47 -9.86 -8.94
C GLY A 86 -26.07 -10.27 -7.58
N TRP A 87 -26.14 -9.34 -6.63
CA TRP A 87 -26.79 -9.51 -5.34
C TRP A 87 -28.24 -9.02 -5.31
N GLY A 88 -28.76 -8.48 -6.42
CA GLY A 88 -30.10 -7.90 -6.53
C GLY A 88 -30.20 -6.48 -5.98
N GLU A 89 -29.07 -5.82 -5.71
CA GLU A 89 -29.07 -4.42 -5.26
C GLU A 89 -29.19 -3.46 -6.46
N PRO A 90 -29.87 -2.30 -6.29
CA PRO A 90 -29.93 -1.28 -7.32
C PRO A 90 -28.54 -0.73 -7.69
N SER A 91 -28.34 -0.40 -8.97
CA SER A 91 -27.04 0.08 -9.51
C SER A 91 -26.45 1.29 -8.77
N TYR A 92 -27.29 2.18 -8.25
CA TYR A 92 -26.83 3.35 -7.48
C TYR A 92 -26.12 3.00 -6.16
N ARG A 93 -26.33 1.79 -5.62
CA ARG A 93 -25.66 1.32 -4.39
C ARG A 93 -24.15 1.21 -4.56
N ALA A 94 -23.69 0.91 -5.77
CA ALA A 94 -22.26 0.86 -6.06
C ALA A 94 -21.60 2.22 -5.89
N ARG A 95 -22.27 3.30 -6.33
CA ARG A 95 -21.78 4.66 -6.13
C ARG A 95 -21.75 5.04 -4.65
N GLN A 96 -22.78 4.70 -3.88
CA GLN A 96 -22.78 4.95 -2.44
C GLN A 96 -21.62 4.23 -1.73
N LEU A 97 -21.41 2.94 -2.05
CA LEU A 97 -20.31 2.17 -1.50
C LEU A 97 -18.95 2.76 -1.90
N TRP A 98 -18.79 3.16 -3.17
CA TRP A 98 -17.59 3.82 -3.67
C TRP A 98 -17.27 5.12 -2.91
N GLU A 99 -18.27 5.98 -2.69
CA GLU A 99 -18.11 7.20 -1.91
C GLU A 99 -17.71 6.89 -0.45
N TRP A 100 -18.28 5.85 0.16
CA TRP A 100 -17.85 5.44 1.50
C TRP A 100 -16.39 5.01 1.56
N LEU A 101 -15.93 4.25 0.58
CA LEU A 101 -14.58 3.73 0.49
C LEU A 101 -13.54 4.84 0.28
N TYR A 102 -13.82 5.81 -0.60
CA TYR A 102 -12.83 6.78 -1.08
C TYR A 102 -13.04 8.21 -0.60
N LEU A 103 -14.28 8.67 -0.41
CA LEU A 103 -14.58 10.02 0.07
C LEU A 103 -14.75 10.06 1.58
N HIS A 104 -15.54 9.15 2.15
CA HIS A 104 -15.74 9.10 3.61
C HIS A 104 -14.63 8.33 4.33
N LEU A 105 -13.79 7.61 3.58
CA LEU A 105 -12.67 6.82 4.09
C LEU A 105 -13.08 5.79 5.15
N ALA A 106 -14.28 5.22 5.01
CA ALA A 106 -14.77 4.20 5.93
C ALA A 106 -13.82 3.00 5.97
N ASP A 107 -13.56 2.55 7.19
CA ASP A 107 -12.76 1.38 7.54
C ASP A 107 -13.60 0.26 8.16
N ASP A 108 -14.91 0.51 8.32
CA ASP A 108 -15.88 -0.42 8.88
C ASP A 108 -17.24 -0.28 8.15
N PHE A 109 -17.92 -1.40 7.92
CA PHE A 109 -19.20 -1.43 7.21
C PHE A 109 -20.32 -0.74 8.00
N ASP A 110 -20.30 -0.77 9.32
CA ASP A 110 -21.32 -0.15 10.17
C ASP A 110 -21.34 1.37 10.07
N ARG A 111 -20.23 1.97 9.61
CA ARG A 111 -20.17 3.41 9.33
C ARG A 111 -20.98 3.81 8.10
N MET A 112 -21.34 2.86 7.23
CA MET A 112 -22.04 3.14 5.97
C MET A 112 -23.56 3.29 6.17
N THR A 113 -23.97 4.31 6.93
CA THR A 113 -25.33 4.45 7.48
C THR A 113 -26.45 4.60 6.44
N ASN A 114 -26.13 5.02 5.21
CA ASN A 114 -27.08 5.09 4.11
C ASN A 114 -27.26 3.76 3.35
N LEU A 115 -26.52 2.72 3.71
CA LEU A 115 -26.68 1.36 3.20
C LEU A 115 -27.60 0.54 4.12
N PRO A 116 -28.52 -0.28 3.56
CA PRO A 116 -29.37 -1.16 4.35
C PRO A 116 -28.55 -2.09 5.22
N ARG A 117 -29.08 -2.45 6.38
CA ARG A 117 -28.41 -3.36 7.31
C ARG A 117 -28.09 -4.71 6.64
N SER A 118 -29.02 -5.27 5.88
CA SER A 118 -28.83 -6.52 5.12
C SER A 118 -27.64 -6.45 4.17
N LEU A 119 -27.48 -5.32 3.47
CA LEU A 119 -26.36 -5.10 2.56
C LEU A 119 -25.03 -5.01 3.32
N ARG A 120 -24.99 -4.27 4.43
CA ARG A 120 -23.78 -4.17 5.27
C ARG A 120 -23.36 -5.53 5.83
N GLU A 121 -24.31 -6.33 6.30
CA GLU A 121 -24.08 -7.67 6.82
C GLU A 121 -23.53 -8.60 5.71
N ARG A 122 -24.10 -8.53 4.50
CA ARG A 122 -23.63 -9.32 3.35
C ARG A 122 -22.24 -8.88 2.90
N LEU A 123 -21.98 -7.58 2.79
CA LEU A 123 -20.65 -7.04 2.49
C LEU A 123 -19.62 -7.53 3.52
N ALA A 124 -19.95 -7.49 4.81
CA ALA A 124 -19.08 -8.00 5.87
C ALA A 124 -18.86 -9.52 5.78
N ALA A 125 -19.85 -10.30 5.34
CA ALA A 125 -19.73 -11.74 5.20
C ALA A 125 -18.89 -12.15 3.98
N GLU A 126 -19.10 -11.52 2.83
CA GLU A 126 -18.55 -11.95 1.54
C GLU A 126 -17.31 -11.17 1.10
N THR A 127 -17.06 -9.99 1.66
CA THR A 127 -15.95 -9.09 1.26
C THR A 127 -15.18 -8.57 2.47
N ALA A 128 -14.13 -7.79 2.21
CA ALA A 128 -13.39 -7.07 3.23
C ALA A 128 -13.12 -5.62 2.79
N ILE A 129 -13.19 -4.69 3.73
CA ILE A 129 -12.51 -3.40 3.56
C ILE A 129 -11.03 -3.71 3.80
N GLY A 130 -10.24 -3.81 2.73
CA GLY A 130 -8.82 -4.21 2.78
C GLY A 130 -7.90 -3.16 3.41
N ALA A 131 -8.32 -2.52 4.52
CA ALA A 131 -7.53 -1.55 5.25
C ALA A 131 -6.40 -2.27 6.02
N PRO A 132 -5.13 -2.02 5.67
CA PRO A 132 -4.01 -2.66 6.35
C PRO A 132 -3.84 -2.09 7.76
N LYS A 133 -3.25 -2.91 8.64
CA LYS A 133 -2.92 -2.51 10.01
C LYS A 133 -1.43 -2.19 10.12
N ALA A 134 -1.11 -1.06 10.75
CA ALA A 134 0.26 -0.76 11.13
C ALA A 134 0.69 -1.64 12.31
N ILE A 135 1.83 -2.31 12.15
CA ILE A 135 2.43 -3.16 13.19
C ILE A 135 3.71 -2.54 13.78
N ALA A 136 4.25 -1.51 13.12
CA ALA A 136 5.31 -0.66 13.63
C ALA A 136 5.21 0.73 13.02
N THR A 137 5.65 1.74 13.78
CA THR A 137 5.70 3.15 13.35
C THR A 137 7.04 3.73 13.76
N GLN A 138 7.65 4.48 12.84
CA GLN A 138 8.83 5.30 13.07
C GLN A 138 8.56 6.73 12.66
N ARG A 139 9.17 7.67 13.37
CA ARG A 139 9.07 9.10 13.09
C ARG A 139 10.47 9.70 13.03
N SER A 140 10.68 10.63 12.10
CA SER A 140 11.90 11.43 12.08
C SER A 140 11.98 12.33 13.31
N SER A 141 13.18 12.77 13.67
CA SER A 141 13.42 13.64 14.82
C SER A 141 12.71 15.00 14.74
N ASP A 142 12.50 15.51 13.53
CA ASP A 142 11.75 16.74 13.27
C ASP A 142 10.21 16.52 13.17
N GLY A 143 9.76 15.26 13.28
CA GLY A 143 8.36 14.87 13.19
C GLY A 143 7.72 15.00 11.81
N GLN A 144 8.45 15.47 10.79
CA GLN A 144 7.90 15.73 9.45
C GLN A 144 7.79 14.47 8.59
N THR A 145 8.48 13.41 8.95
CA THR A 145 8.42 12.12 8.24
C THR A 145 7.94 11.02 9.20
N ARG A 146 6.96 10.26 8.76
CA ARG A 146 6.45 9.08 9.46
C ARG A 146 6.49 7.88 8.53
N LYS A 147 7.13 6.79 8.96
CA LYS A 147 7.16 5.52 8.25
C LYS A 147 6.41 4.47 9.06
N ASP A 148 5.47 3.78 8.42
CA ASP A 148 4.71 2.71 9.04
C ASP A 148 4.95 1.39 8.29
N LEU A 149 5.09 0.31 9.06
CA LEU A 149 5.12 -1.06 8.55
C LEU A 149 3.70 -1.61 8.59
N LEU A 150 3.13 -1.87 7.43
CA LEU A 150 1.77 -2.35 7.25
C LEU A 150 1.76 -3.86 7.07
N ARG A 151 0.88 -4.57 7.79
CA ARG A 151 0.63 -6.00 7.59
C ARG A 151 -0.54 -6.21 6.64
N LEU A 152 -0.31 -7.03 5.62
CA LEU A 152 -1.28 -7.42 4.60
C LEU A 152 -2.07 -8.66 5.03
N ALA A 153 -3.13 -8.99 4.29
CA ALA A 153 -4.07 -10.06 4.66
C ALA A 153 -3.43 -11.46 4.68
N ASP A 154 -2.40 -11.67 3.86
CA ASP A 154 -1.62 -12.91 3.79
C ASP A 154 -0.47 -12.97 4.81
N GLY A 155 -0.30 -11.93 5.62
CA GLY A 155 0.71 -11.86 6.68
C GLY A 155 2.04 -11.24 6.25
N GLU A 156 2.23 -10.99 4.94
CA GLU A 156 3.35 -10.21 4.42
C GLU A 156 3.28 -8.75 4.89
N THR A 157 4.38 -8.03 4.72
CA THR A 157 4.48 -6.64 5.16
C THR A 157 5.04 -5.72 4.09
N VAL A 158 4.55 -4.49 4.06
CA VAL A 158 5.07 -3.41 3.21
C VAL A 158 5.28 -2.15 4.02
N GLU A 159 6.24 -1.34 3.60
CA GLU A 159 6.47 -0.02 4.17
C GLU A 159 5.67 1.04 3.42
N VAL A 160 5.15 2.01 4.16
CA VAL A 160 4.53 3.22 3.63
C VAL A 160 5.07 4.43 4.39
N VAL A 161 5.33 5.53 3.68
CA VAL A 161 5.90 6.73 4.29
C VAL A 161 5.01 7.94 4.02
N LEU A 162 4.71 8.70 5.06
CA LEU A 162 4.13 10.03 4.97
C LEU A 162 5.23 11.07 5.18
N MET A 163 5.41 11.95 4.20
CA MET A 163 6.32 13.09 4.27
C MET A 163 5.52 14.38 4.25
N ARG A 164 5.78 15.24 5.22
CA ARG A 164 5.17 16.57 5.36
C ARG A 164 6.15 17.62 4.87
N TYR A 165 5.68 18.41 3.91
CA TYR A 165 6.31 19.63 3.44
C TYR A 165 5.33 20.78 3.66
N GLU A 166 5.83 22.01 3.63
CA GLU A 166 5.06 23.23 3.87
C GLU A 166 3.67 23.25 3.18
N ARG A 167 3.63 22.81 1.91
CA ARG A 167 2.39 22.77 1.10
C ARG A 167 1.96 21.38 0.66
N ARG A 168 2.72 20.33 0.97
CA ARG A 168 2.50 18.97 0.42
C ARG A 168 2.52 17.91 1.49
N ARG A 169 1.57 16.99 1.40
CA ARG A 169 1.48 15.77 2.20
C ARG A 169 1.64 14.62 1.22
N THR A 170 2.87 14.13 1.12
CA THR A 170 3.28 13.13 0.14
C THR A 170 3.27 11.75 0.77
N VAL A 171 2.52 10.83 0.18
CA VAL A 171 2.53 9.42 0.58
C VAL A 171 3.39 8.62 -0.40
N CYS A 172 4.45 8.00 0.11
CA CYS A 172 5.28 7.04 -0.61
C CYS A 172 4.70 5.64 -0.40
N VAL A 173 4.26 5.01 -1.48
CA VAL A 173 3.63 3.69 -1.46
C VAL A 173 4.50 2.63 -2.12
N SER A 174 4.36 1.42 -1.63
CA SER A 174 4.94 0.20 -2.18
C SER A 174 4.03 -0.39 -3.27
N THR A 175 4.61 -1.06 -4.27
CA THR A 175 3.91 -1.77 -5.35
C THR A 175 4.14 -3.27 -5.32
N GLN A 176 5.11 -3.76 -4.55
CA GLN A 176 5.44 -5.17 -4.40
C GLN A 176 5.85 -5.48 -2.95
N VAL A 177 5.76 -6.76 -2.57
CA VAL A 177 6.44 -7.27 -1.38
C VAL A 177 7.84 -7.69 -1.81
N GLY A 178 8.83 -6.88 -1.44
CA GLY A 178 10.19 -7.01 -1.96
C GLY A 178 10.34 -6.37 -3.34
N CYS A 179 11.46 -6.64 -4.03
CA CYS A 179 11.70 -6.12 -5.38
C CYS A 179 12.60 -7.07 -6.19
N PRO A 180 12.23 -7.46 -7.41
CA PRO A 180 12.98 -8.45 -8.19
C PRO A 180 14.21 -7.86 -8.90
N ILE A 181 14.37 -6.53 -8.92
CA ILE A 181 15.47 -5.87 -9.64
C ILE A 181 16.84 -6.15 -8.99
N GLY A 182 16.90 -6.26 -7.67
CA GLY A 182 18.16 -6.56 -6.98
C GLY A 182 19.20 -5.43 -7.00
N CYS A 183 18.80 -4.15 -7.03
CA CYS A 183 19.74 -3.03 -6.94
C CYS A 183 20.60 -3.15 -5.67
N VAL A 184 21.94 -3.17 -5.83
CA VAL A 184 22.88 -3.48 -4.73
C VAL A 184 22.84 -2.50 -3.56
N PHE A 185 22.41 -1.26 -3.78
CA PHE A 185 22.27 -0.23 -2.75
C PHE A 185 20.89 -0.24 -2.07
N CYS A 186 19.94 -1.03 -2.57
CA CYS A 186 18.56 -1.02 -2.11
C CYS A 186 18.29 -2.20 -1.17
N ALA A 187 17.95 -1.91 0.09
CA ALA A 187 17.61 -2.93 1.09
C ALA A 187 16.46 -3.85 0.61
N THR A 188 15.45 -3.28 -0.06
CA THR A 188 14.33 -4.05 -0.64
C THR A 188 14.78 -5.00 -1.74
N GLY A 189 15.76 -4.60 -2.56
CA GLY A 189 16.34 -5.47 -3.59
C GLY A 189 17.13 -6.63 -2.99
N GLN A 190 17.85 -6.38 -1.88
CA GLN A 190 18.60 -7.41 -1.15
C GLN A 190 17.68 -8.39 -0.39
N ALA A 191 16.52 -7.93 0.09
CA ALA A 191 15.53 -8.77 0.78
C ALA A 191 14.84 -9.80 -0.15
N GLY A 192 15.03 -9.67 -1.46
CA GLY A 192 14.42 -10.53 -2.47
C GLY A 192 12.97 -10.15 -2.80
N PHE A 193 12.42 -10.81 -3.82
CA PHE A 193 11.03 -10.63 -4.26
C PHE A 193 10.14 -11.74 -3.72
N ARG A 194 8.94 -11.37 -3.26
CA ARG A 194 7.91 -12.33 -2.83
C ARG A 194 6.74 -12.36 -3.81
N ARG A 195 6.08 -11.22 -4.00
CA ARG A 195 4.92 -11.09 -4.89
C ARG A 195 4.61 -9.65 -5.24
N ASN A 196 3.79 -9.50 -6.27
CA ASN A 196 3.13 -8.24 -6.59
C ASN A 196 2.04 -7.93 -5.58
N LEU A 197 1.81 -6.63 -5.34
CA LEU A 197 0.61 -6.16 -4.66
C LEU A 197 -0.56 -6.08 -5.62
N THR A 198 -1.76 -6.30 -5.11
CA THR A 198 -2.99 -5.99 -5.85
C THR A 198 -3.19 -4.47 -5.94
N ALA A 199 -4.06 -4.03 -6.84
CA ALA A 199 -4.37 -2.61 -6.94
C ALA A 199 -5.00 -2.07 -5.64
N GLY A 200 -5.84 -2.87 -4.98
CA GLY A 200 -6.43 -2.53 -3.70
C GLY A 200 -5.41 -2.42 -2.58
N GLU A 201 -4.40 -3.28 -2.54
CA GLU A 201 -3.29 -3.17 -1.57
C GLU A 201 -2.46 -1.89 -1.76
N ILE A 202 -2.25 -1.45 -3.01
CA ILE A 202 -1.55 -0.18 -3.31
C ILE A 202 -2.41 1.01 -2.86
N VAL A 203 -3.69 1.03 -3.25
CA VAL A 203 -4.65 2.08 -2.86
C VAL A 203 -4.78 2.18 -1.34
N ALA A 204 -4.88 1.04 -0.66
CA ALA A 204 -5.14 1.02 0.78
C ALA A 204 -4.02 1.65 1.61
N GLN A 205 -2.77 1.68 1.10
CA GLN A 205 -1.67 2.44 1.71
C GLN A 205 -1.92 3.94 1.68
N VAL A 206 -2.44 4.47 0.57
CA VAL A 206 -2.83 5.88 0.46
C VAL A 206 -3.99 6.19 1.39
N LEU A 207 -5.03 5.35 1.39
CA LEU A 207 -6.21 5.54 2.24
C LEU A 207 -5.88 5.42 3.73
N TYR A 208 -4.90 4.59 4.09
CA TYR A 208 -4.38 4.51 5.46
C TYR A 208 -3.89 5.87 5.95
N PHE A 209 -2.98 6.53 5.20
CA PHE A 209 -2.51 7.86 5.59
C PHE A 209 -3.54 8.96 5.34
N ALA A 210 -4.47 8.80 4.40
CA ALA A 210 -5.58 9.73 4.24
C ALA A 210 -6.46 9.77 5.49
N ARG A 211 -6.71 8.63 6.15
CA ARG A 211 -7.41 8.58 7.44
C ARG A 211 -6.61 9.26 8.56
N VAL A 212 -5.31 9.00 8.63
CA VAL A 212 -4.41 9.66 9.60
C VAL A 212 -4.46 11.19 9.44
N LEU A 213 -4.28 11.69 8.21
CA LEU A 213 -4.28 13.12 7.93
C LEU A 213 -5.65 13.76 8.17
N ARG A 214 -6.75 13.05 7.84
CA ARG A 214 -8.10 13.55 8.09
C ARG A 214 -8.35 13.80 9.58
N ALA A 215 -7.86 12.92 10.45
CA ALA A 215 -7.97 13.12 11.90
C ALA A 215 -7.22 14.38 12.40
N GLU A 216 -6.26 14.87 11.61
CA GLU A 216 -5.48 16.08 11.86
C GLU A 216 -6.02 17.31 11.11
N GLY A 217 -7.15 17.18 10.39
CA GLY A 217 -7.70 18.25 9.54
C GLY A 217 -6.94 18.48 8.23
N GLU A 218 -6.05 17.56 7.86
CA GLU A 218 -5.26 17.60 6.62
C GLU A 218 -5.76 16.57 5.59
N ARG A 219 -5.16 16.57 4.40
CA ARG A 219 -5.42 15.59 3.34
C ARG A 219 -4.14 15.21 2.60
N VAL A 220 -4.13 14.02 2.01
CA VAL A 220 -3.07 13.63 1.07
C VAL A 220 -3.13 14.57 -0.13
N THR A 221 -1.99 15.14 -0.50
CA THR A 221 -1.89 16.01 -1.69
C THR A 221 -1.05 15.39 -2.78
N ASN A 222 -0.19 14.43 -2.47
CA ASN A 222 0.72 13.80 -3.43
C ASN A 222 0.91 12.32 -3.12
N VAL A 223 1.09 11.52 -4.16
CA VAL A 223 1.41 10.10 -4.05
C VAL A 223 2.62 9.79 -4.92
N VAL A 224 3.59 9.06 -4.38
CA VAL A 224 4.76 8.60 -5.13
C VAL A 224 4.88 7.08 -5.02
N LEU A 225 5.01 6.39 -6.15
CA LEU A 225 5.25 4.96 -6.21
C LEU A 225 6.76 4.75 -6.17
N MET A 226 7.33 4.94 -4.98
CA MET A 226 8.78 4.90 -4.70
C MET A 226 9.11 4.08 -3.44
N GLY A 227 8.14 3.31 -2.94
CA GLY A 227 8.33 2.41 -1.81
C GLY A 227 9.00 1.11 -2.25
N MET A 228 8.51 -0.01 -1.70
CA MET A 228 9.02 -1.33 -2.07
C MET A 228 8.47 -1.76 -3.45
N GLY A 229 9.38 -2.18 -4.34
CA GLY A 229 9.04 -2.76 -5.64
C GLY A 229 9.37 -1.87 -6.84
N GLU A 230 9.22 -2.45 -8.04
CA GLU A 230 9.30 -1.77 -9.34
C GLU A 230 7.88 -1.68 -9.94
N PRO A 231 7.27 -0.49 -9.97
CA PRO A 231 5.90 -0.31 -10.45
C PRO A 231 5.66 -0.84 -11.86
N LEU A 232 6.62 -0.72 -12.79
CA LEU A 232 6.44 -1.19 -14.17
C LEU A 232 6.54 -2.72 -14.31
N LEU A 233 7.07 -3.43 -13.32
CA LEU A 233 6.98 -4.90 -13.23
C LEU A 233 5.70 -5.38 -12.52
N ASN A 234 4.94 -4.46 -11.93
CA ASN A 234 3.58 -4.67 -11.46
C ASN A 234 2.60 -3.72 -12.17
N TYR A 235 2.70 -3.67 -13.50
CA TYR A 235 2.13 -2.62 -14.32
C TYR A 235 0.61 -2.48 -14.15
N ASP A 236 -0.14 -3.57 -14.36
CA ASP A 236 -1.60 -3.52 -14.40
C ASP A 236 -2.19 -3.10 -13.05
N ALA A 237 -1.68 -3.67 -11.95
CA ALA A 237 -2.12 -3.31 -10.61
C ALA A 237 -1.73 -1.87 -10.24
N SER A 238 -0.51 -1.45 -10.59
CA SER A 238 -0.02 -0.09 -10.32
C SER A 238 -0.87 0.95 -11.04
N LEU A 239 -1.15 0.76 -12.34
CA LEU A 239 -1.98 1.68 -13.10
C LEU A 239 -3.44 1.63 -12.67
N ALA A 240 -3.98 0.45 -12.37
CA ALA A 240 -5.34 0.34 -11.86
C ALA A 240 -5.47 1.06 -10.50
N ALA A 241 -4.44 1.04 -9.64
CA ALA A 241 -4.42 1.83 -8.42
C ALA A 241 -4.39 3.34 -8.72
N VAL A 242 -3.53 3.77 -9.65
CA VAL A 242 -3.49 5.18 -10.10
C VAL A 242 -4.86 5.64 -10.61
N ARG A 243 -5.53 4.86 -11.48
CA ARG A 243 -6.87 5.18 -12.00
C ARG A 243 -7.90 5.39 -10.89
N ARG A 244 -7.90 4.52 -9.87
CA ARG A 244 -8.79 4.65 -8.70
C ARG A 244 -8.50 5.91 -7.88
N LEU A 245 -7.23 6.26 -7.71
CA LEU A 245 -6.83 7.44 -6.95
C LEU A 245 -7.20 8.75 -7.66
N ILE A 246 -7.17 8.77 -9.00
CA ILE A 246 -7.50 9.96 -9.80
C ILE A 246 -8.99 10.07 -10.15
N ASP A 247 -9.76 9.01 -9.87
CA ASP A 247 -11.17 8.95 -10.23
C ASP A 247 -11.95 10.14 -9.63
N PRO A 248 -12.67 10.93 -10.47
CA PRO A 248 -13.37 12.13 -10.03
C PRO A 248 -14.58 11.83 -9.14
N THR A 249 -15.10 10.60 -9.17
CA THR A 249 -16.17 10.12 -8.29
C THR A 249 -15.63 9.44 -7.02
N GLY A 250 -14.34 9.05 -7.02
CA GLY A 250 -13.65 8.38 -5.93
C GLY A 250 -12.74 9.30 -5.11
N PHE A 251 -11.43 9.03 -5.10
CA PHE A 251 -10.47 9.73 -4.23
C PHE A 251 -10.09 11.15 -4.71
N ARG A 252 -10.28 11.44 -6.01
CA ARG A 252 -10.13 12.78 -6.61
C ARG A 252 -8.74 13.41 -6.48
N LEU A 253 -7.67 12.61 -6.55
CA LEU A 253 -6.31 13.15 -6.60
C LEU A 253 -5.98 13.61 -8.04
N GLY A 254 -5.53 14.84 -8.21
CA GLY A 254 -5.11 15.32 -9.53
C GLY A 254 -3.92 14.52 -10.07
N GLN A 255 -3.95 14.12 -11.35
CA GLN A 255 -2.94 13.24 -11.93
C GLN A 255 -1.51 13.78 -11.80
N ARG A 256 -1.33 15.10 -11.90
CA ARG A 256 -0.04 15.80 -11.74
C ARG A 256 0.57 15.67 -10.34
N HIS A 257 -0.20 15.17 -9.38
CA HIS A 257 0.25 14.93 -8.02
C HIS A 257 0.65 13.47 -7.75
N ILE A 258 0.61 12.62 -8.78
CA ILE A 258 1.07 11.24 -8.72
C ILE A 258 2.38 11.11 -9.51
N THR A 259 3.39 10.52 -8.90
CA THR A 259 4.67 10.21 -9.56
C THR A 259 4.92 8.71 -9.53
N LEU A 260 5.10 8.12 -10.70
CA LEU A 260 5.57 6.74 -10.84
C LEU A 260 7.08 6.78 -11.10
N SER A 261 7.85 6.11 -10.25
CA SER A 261 9.30 5.92 -10.45
C SER A 261 9.57 4.55 -11.06
N THR A 262 10.64 4.43 -11.83
CA THR A 262 11.08 3.17 -12.42
C THR A 262 12.61 3.14 -12.55
N VAL A 263 13.19 1.95 -12.46
CA VAL A 263 14.61 1.69 -12.76
C VAL A 263 14.93 1.67 -14.26
N GLY A 264 13.93 1.90 -15.13
CA GLY A 264 14.13 1.98 -16.58
C GLY A 264 13.62 0.76 -17.34
N ILE A 265 12.44 0.24 -16.97
CA ILE A 265 11.79 -0.86 -17.72
C ILE A 265 11.25 -0.32 -19.06
N VAL A 266 12.10 -0.28 -20.09
CA VAL A 266 11.81 0.37 -21.39
C VAL A 266 10.46 -0.05 -21.98
N PRO A 267 10.12 -1.35 -22.11
CA PRO A 267 8.81 -1.75 -22.65
C PRO A 267 7.63 -1.23 -21.81
N GLY A 268 7.80 -1.11 -20.49
CA GLY A 268 6.80 -0.56 -19.58
C GLY A 268 6.64 0.95 -19.74
N ILE A 269 7.74 1.68 -19.98
CA ILE A 269 7.74 3.12 -20.28
C ILE A 269 7.00 3.37 -21.60
N ASP A 270 7.31 2.59 -22.63
CA ASP A 270 6.64 2.69 -23.94
C ASP A 270 5.15 2.43 -23.81
N ARG A 271 4.76 1.39 -23.05
CA ARG A 271 3.35 1.09 -22.76
C ARG A 271 2.68 2.25 -22.04
N LEU A 272 3.31 2.79 -20.98
CA LEU A 272 2.79 3.92 -20.20
C LEU A 272 2.60 5.18 -21.05
N SER A 273 3.49 5.46 -22.00
CA SER A 273 3.37 6.63 -22.89
C SER A 273 2.12 6.61 -23.77
N ARG A 274 1.52 5.44 -23.97
CA ARG A 274 0.33 5.22 -24.82
C ARG A 274 -0.97 5.10 -24.02
N GLU A 275 -0.90 5.15 -22.69
CA GLU A 275 -2.08 5.04 -21.84
C GLU A 275 -2.98 6.28 -21.98
N LYS A 276 -4.26 6.03 -22.27
CA LYS A 276 -5.25 7.11 -22.34
C LYS A 276 -5.72 7.47 -20.94
N GLY A 277 -5.78 8.77 -20.63
CA GLY A 277 -6.29 9.26 -19.35
C GLY A 277 -5.30 9.17 -18.19
N ILE A 278 -4.04 8.80 -18.43
CA ILE A 278 -2.92 8.90 -17.47
C ILE A 278 -1.80 9.67 -18.18
N GLY A 279 -1.43 10.86 -17.66
CA GLY A 279 -0.32 11.64 -18.20
C GLY A 279 -0.61 12.40 -19.51
N THR A 280 -1.68 12.03 -20.22
CA THR A 280 -2.26 12.86 -21.30
C THR A 280 -3.10 13.99 -20.69
N PRO A 281 -3.02 15.23 -21.20
CA PRO A 281 -3.99 16.27 -20.84
C PRO A 281 -5.40 15.70 -20.99
N VAL A 282 -6.22 15.81 -19.95
CA VAL A 282 -7.66 15.57 -20.08
C VAL A 282 -8.15 16.64 -21.06
N GLU A 283 -8.46 16.23 -22.29
CA GLU A 283 -9.26 17.06 -23.18
C GLU A 283 -10.60 17.23 -22.49
N GLY A 284 -10.83 18.41 -21.92
CA GLY A 284 -12.17 18.81 -21.50
C GLY A 284 -13.11 18.75 -22.71
N PRO A 285 -14.44 18.74 -22.49
CA PRO A 285 -15.38 18.99 -23.59
C PRO A 285 -14.90 20.25 -24.32
N ALA A 286 -14.71 20.13 -25.63
CA ALA A 286 -14.01 21.07 -26.51
C ALA A 286 -13.86 22.50 -25.94
N GLY A 287 -12.64 22.87 -25.55
CA GLY A 287 -12.23 24.28 -25.44
C GLY A 287 -12.12 24.93 -24.06
N VAL A 288 -12.14 24.19 -22.95
CA VAL A 288 -11.88 24.81 -21.62
C VAL A 288 -10.66 24.17 -20.93
N PRO A 289 -9.52 24.87 -20.81
CA PRO A 289 -8.40 24.38 -20.02
C PRO A 289 -8.75 24.42 -18.53
N VAL A 290 -8.64 23.27 -17.85
CA VAL A 290 -8.74 23.17 -16.39
C VAL A 290 -7.33 23.33 -15.82
N GLY A 291 -7.10 24.44 -15.11
CA GLY A 291 -5.82 24.81 -14.48
C GLY A 291 -5.52 24.07 -13.19
#